data_AF-A0A2D7WN38-F1
#
_entry.id   AF-A0A2D7WN38-F1
#
_cell.length_a   1.000
_cell.length_b   1.000
_cell.length_c   1.000
_cell.angle_alpha   90.00
_cell.angle_beta   90.00
_cell.angle_gamma   90.00
#
_symmetry.space_group_name_H-M   'P 1'
#
loop_
_entity.id
_entity.type
_entity.pdbx_description
1 polymer ?
#
loop_
_entity_poly.entity_id
_entity_poly.type
_entity_poly.pdbx_seq_one_letter_code
_entity_poly.pdbx_strand_id
1 'polypeptide(L)'
;MKKISLFVLSAFIGINLNLFSQEDSEDESSESAADSAISGSIATPQSAPSGSIESNPLVLLVRSGAVSLTDALTLGLAGCIELQESFGNLDVSPDVFAATLKVKGMDSFVAADHQTALTEAATLANSLLTDRSITSTTDLPSSVTVDSFTASGYNIAFVNLLSKYGAIGENGDALVAEILTGAMNDTLYENGDLLSKPSTANYLGYLATYTGGASFGDIDSTSTVLDLQIDNISVSPGANIVLGSSTADSSVEVSSLLPKAAQDHRGFRKAHVIGAAKDMTVSGNITFTNTNDAEDHALVLGAADDFMLSGSNLTYTGSNLALGAGGTEADSMYLVNTMITTGGNLAAGTLGTLNISTAEFNVGNGGVDSDSDNVYLYANDLIQVNGLSFSGSRLDDVYMEAITVNLNNVSFPSTADVILKSRDGTLHFDSYSSPTVGGVNLTNVKHGSTVLSSSHFDGGPAGHIDSTISLPNGKSAVKIRKQY
;
A
#
# COMPACT_ATOMS: atom_id res chain seq x y z
N MET A 1 30.53 -41.23 -39.55
CA MET A 1 29.08 -41.39 -39.82
C MET A 1 28.49 -39.99 -39.67
N LYS A 2 28.12 -39.27 -40.75
CA LYS A 2 26.74 -39.17 -41.32
C LYS A 2 25.67 -39.00 -40.21
N LYS A 3 24.86 -37.93 -40.13
CA LYS A 3 24.47 -36.82 -41.08
C LYS A 3 24.49 -35.48 -40.29
N ILE A 4 24.69 -34.25 -40.80
CA ILE A 4 24.41 -33.52 -42.06
C ILE A 4 22.95 -33.05 -42.25
N SER A 5 22.77 -31.72 -42.17
CA SER A 5 21.92 -30.77 -42.95
C SER A 5 21.70 -29.52 -42.08
N LEU A 6 21.98 -28.24 -42.42
CA LEU A 6 22.45 -27.53 -43.63
C LEU A 6 21.44 -27.32 -44.79
N PHE A 7 20.92 -26.08 -44.92
CA PHE A 7 20.73 -25.17 -46.09
C PHE A 7 19.75 -24.04 -45.63
N VAL A 8 19.90 -22.71 -45.78
CA VAL A 8 20.51 -21.75 -46.74
C VAL A 8 19.48 -21.03 -47.64
N LEU A 9 19.26 -19.74 -47.34
CA LEU A 9 19.22 -18.54 -48.20
C LEU A 9 18.58 -18.55 -49.62
N SER A 10 17.59 -17.67 -49.84
CA SER A 10 17.38 -16.80 -51.04
C SER A 10 16.06 -16.00 -50.87
N ALA A 11 15.87 -14.70 -51.10
CA ALA A 11 16.50 -13.63 -51.91
C ALA A 11 15.99 -13.44 -53.36
N PHE A 12 15.14 -12.41 -53.54
CA PHE A 12 15.04 -11.46 -54.68
C PHE A 12 14.31 -11.78 -56.00
N ILE A 13 13.74 -10.71 -56.60
CA ILE A 13 13.12 -10.55 -57.95
C ILE A 13 11.72 -11.21 -58.09
N GLY A 14 10.67 -10.61 -58.70
CA GLY A 14 10.47 -9.30 -59.35
C GLY A 14 9.57 -9.41 -60.60
N ILE A 15 9.05 -8.28 -61.11
CA ILE A 15 8.38 -8.06 -62.43
C ILE A 15 6.83 -8.15 -62.52
N ASN A 16 6.21 -6.95 -62.53
CA ASN A 16 5.19 -6.39 -63.44
C ASN A 16 3.88 -7.10 -63.87
N LEU A 17 2.79 -6.32 -63.73
CA LEU A 17 1.73 -6.02 -64.71
C LEU A 17 0.99 -7.18 -65.43
N ASN A 18 -0.33 -7.20 -65.26
CA ASN A 18 -1.20 -6.89 -66.41
C ASN A 18 -2.58 -6.34 -65.99
N LEU A 19 -3.12 -5.53 -66.88
CA LEU A 19 -4.41 -4.83 -66.81
C LEU A 19 -5.41 -5.58 -67.70
N PHE A 20 -6.63 -5.87 -67.24
CA PHE A 20 -7.80 -6.11 -68.11
C PHE A 20 -9.11 -5.79 -67.39
N SER A 21 -10.10 -5.32 -68.14
CA SER A 21 -11.44 -4.89 -67.71
C SER A 21 -12.54 -5.83 -68.20
N GLN A 22 -13.82 -5.41 -68.06
CA GLN A 22 -15.10 -6.09 -68.37
C GLN A 22 -15.65 -6.98 -67.24
N GLU A 23 -16.97 -7.06 -67.01
CA GLU A 23 -18.11 -6.14 -67.31
C GLU A 23 -19.28 -6.58 -66.40
N ASP A 24 -20.37 -5.81 -66.37
CA ASP A 24 -21.48 -6.03 -65.43
C ASP A 24 -22.22 -7.37 -65.59
N SER A 25 -22.67 -7.93 -64.47
CA SER A 25 -23.91 -8.71 -64.40
C SER A 25 -24.52 -8.63 -63.01
N GLU A 26 -25.73 -8.05 -62.92
CA GLU A 26 -26.58 -8.12 -61.73
C GLU A 26 -27.04 -9.57 -61.50
N ASP A 27 -27.08 -10.01 -60.24
CA ASP A 27 -28.04 -11.03 -59.79
C ASP A 27 -28.29 -10.86 -58.29
N GLU A 28 -29.56 -10.69 -57.90
CA GLU A 28 -29.96 -10.61 -56.50
C GLU A 28 -29.88 -12.01 -55.84
N SER A 29 -29.08 -12.14 -54.78
CA SER A 29 -29.22 -13.29 -53.88
C SER A 29 -29.08 -12.87 -52.42
N SER A 30 -29.96 -13.42 -51.59
CA SER A 30 -30.15 -13.01 -50.20
C SER A 30 -29.08 -13.60 -49.28
N GLU A 31 -28.05 -12.83 -48.95
CA GLU A 31 -27.12 -13.21 -47.88
C GLU A 31 -27.67 -12.84 -46.50
N SER A 32 -27.70 -13.83 -45.61
CA SER A 32 -28.20 -13.68 -44.25
C SER A 32 -27.19 -12.94 -43.37
N ALA A 33 -27.66 -12.24 -42.33
CA ALA A 33 -26.87 -11.40 -41.42
C ALA A 33 -25.81 -12.14 -40.56
N ALA A 34 -25.46 -13.39 -40.88
CA ALA A 34 -24.44 -14.18 -40.22
C ALA A 34 -23.03 -14.03 -40.84
N ASP A 35 -22.92 -13.78 -42.15
CA ASP A 35 -21.62 -13.83 -42.86
C ASP A 35 -20.81 -12.51 -42.84
N SER A 36 -21.39 -11.37 -42.43
CA SER A 36 -20.63 -10.12 -42.31
C SER A 36 -19.73 -10.04 -41.06
N ALA A 37 -19.84 -10.99 -40.13
CA ALA A 37 -19.17 -10.91 -38.83
C ALA A 37 -17.68 -11.35 -38.84
N ILE A 38 -17.20 -12.02 -39.90
CA ILE A 38 -15.83 -12.59 -39.93
C ILE A 38 -15.14 -12.34 -41.29
N SER A 39 -15.13 -11.09 -41.76
CA SER A 39 -14.26 -10.70 -42.89
C SER A 39 -13.85 -9.22 -42.90
N GLY A 40 -12.86 -8.88 -42.07
CA GLY A 40 -11.91 -7.81 -42.37
C GLY A 40 -12.26 -6.39 -41.92
N SER A 41 -11.20 -5.59 -41.82
CA SER A 41 -11.14 -4.19 -41.35
C SER A 41 -11.37 -3.95 -39.85
N ILE A 42 -10.59 -3.01 -39.32
CA ILE A 42 -10.70 -2.51 -37.94
C ILE A 42 -12.00 -1.70 -37.88
N ALA A 43 -13.06 -2.32 -37.35
CA ALA A 43 -14.33 -1.64 -37.17
C ALA A 43 -14.20 -0.56 -36.09
N THR A 44 -14.37 0.70 -36.49
CA THR A 44 -14.81 1.77 -35.58
C THR A 44 -16.04 1.28 -34.80
N PRO A 45 -16.19 1.60 -33.49
CA PRO A 45 -17.29 1.07 -32.66
C PRO A 45 -18.65 1.28 -33.32
N GLN A 46 -19.22 0.20 -33.87
CA GLN A 46 -20.48 0.26 -34.59
C GLN A 46 -21.61 0.20 -33.55
N SER A 47 -22.41 1.27 -33.48
CA SER A 47 -23.54 1.33 -32.55
C SER A 47 -24.50 0.16 -32.77
N ALA A 48 -24.71 -0.66 -31.75
CA ALA A 48 -25.53 -1.86 -31.84
C ALA A 48 -26.99 -1.52 -32.24
N PRO A 49 -27.63 -2.28 -33.15
CA PRO A 49 -29.00 -2.00 -33.60
C PRO A 49 -30.00 -1.97 -32.44
N SER A 50 -30.91 -0.99 -32.38
CA SER A 50 -31.85 -0.85 -31.25
C SER A 50 -32.66 -2.14 -31.03
N GLY A 51 -32.60 -2.71 -29.81
CA GLY A 51 -33.27 -3.96 -29.46
C GLY A 51 -32.42 -5.23 -29.58
N SER A 52 -31.15 -5.13 -30.00
CA SER A 52 -30.20 -6.25 -29.89
C SER A 52 -29.74 -6.47 -28.45
N ILE A 53 -29.24 -7.67 -28.12
CA ILE A 53 -28.64 -7.97 -26.80
C ILE A 53 -27.39 -7.10 -26.56
N GLU A 54 -26.64 -6.78 -27.61
CA GLU A 54 -25.49 -5.86 -27.60
C GLU A 54 -25.88 -4.41 -27.29
N SER A 55 -27.17 -4.07 -27.41
CA SER A 55 -27.72 -2.73 -27.14
C SER A 55 -28.26 -2.61 -25.71
N ASN A 56 -28.16 -3.65 -24.89
CA ASN A 56 -28.58 -3.62 -23.50
C ASN A 56 -27.45 -3.01 -22.64
N PRO A 57 -27.68 -1.90 -21.93
CA PRO A 57 -26.68 -1.24 -21.08
C PRO A 57 -26.02 -2.17 -20.06
N LEU A 58 -26.78 -3.10 -19.46
CA LEU A 58 -26.23 -4.12 -18.55
C LEU A 58 -25.22 -5.04 -19.25
N VAL A 59 -25.51 -5.44 -20.49
CA VAL A 59 -24.61 -6.31 -21.28
C VAL A 59 -23.36 -5.51 -21.68
N LEU A 60 -23.49 -4.24 -22.04
CA LEU A 60 -22.36 -3.39 -22.38
C LEU A 60 -21.42 -3.16 -21.17
N LEU A 61 -21.99 -2.85 -20.01
CA LEU A 61 -21.27 -2.61 -18.75
C LEU A 61 -20.61 -3.88 -18.18
N VAL A 62 -21.26 -5.03 -18.30
CA VAL A 62 -20.67 -6.32 -17.86
C VAL A 62 -19.63 -6.82 -18.86
N ARG A 63 -19.81 -6.64 -20.18
CA ARG A 63 -18.83 -7.08 -21.20
C ARG A 63 -17.60 -6.18 -21.31
N SER A 64 -17.71 -4.89 -20.98
CA SER A 64 -16.55 -3.99 -20.84
C SER A 64 -15.72 -4.30 -19.60
N GLY A 65 -16.21 -5.16 -18.70
CA GLY A 65 -15.60 -5.43 -17.40
C GLY A 65 -15.83 -4.35 -16.36
N ALA A 66 -16.48 -3.23 -16.72
CA ALA A 66 -16.72 -2.09 -15.83
C ALA A 66 -17.61 -2.42 -14.62
N VAL A 67 -18.45 -3.46 -14.72
CA VAL A 67 -19.37 -3.86 -13.65
C VAL A 67 -19.42 -5.39 -13.53
N SER A 68 -19.35 -5.91 -12.31
CA SER A 68 -19.52 -7.35 -12.09
C SER A 68 -20.97 -7.79 -12.37
N LEU A 69 -21.13 -9.09 -12.65
CA LEU A 69 -22.40 -9.84 -12.58
C LEU A 69 -23.34 -9.31 -11.47
N THR A 70 -22.80 -9.33 -10.27
CA THR A 70 -23.49 -9.10 -9.01
C THR A 70 -23.88 -7.64 -8.81
N ASP A 71 -22.97 -6.71 -9.13
CA ASP A 71 -23.23 -5.27 -8.96
C ASP A 71 -24.25 -4.77 -9.99
N ALA A 72 -24.15 -5.25 -11.23
CA ALA A 72 -25.10 -4.95 -12.31
C ALA A 72 -26.52 -5.45 -11.98
N LEU A 73 -26.64 -6.62 -11.33
CA LEU A 73 -27.91 -7.16 -10.84
C LEU A 73 -28.44 -6.37 -9.62
N THR A 74 -27.56 -5.87 -8.76
CA THR A 74 -27.93 -5.07 -7.56
C THR A 74 -28.45 -3.68 -7.94
N LEU A 75 -27.83 -3.02 -8.92
CA LEU A 75 -28.27 -1.72 -9.46
C LEU A 75 -29.58 -1.83 -10.27
N GLY A 76 -29.78 -2.97 -10.92
CA GLY A 76 -30.83 -3.16 -11.91
C GLY A 76 -30.62 -2.33 -13.18
N LEU A 77 -31.44 -2.62 -14.21
CA LEU A 77 -31.33 -1.98 -15.52
C LEU A 77 -31.54 -0.45 -15.46
N ALA A 78 -32.44 0.03 -14.59
CA ALA A 78 -32.71 1.46 -14.43
C ALA A 78 -31.52 2.21 -13.85
N GLY A 79 -30.89 1.70 -12.79
CA GLY A 79 -29.71 2.32 -12.19
C GLY A 79 -28.54 2.41 -13.18
N CYS A 80 -28.35 1.38 -13.99
CA CYS A 80 -27.32 1.31 -15.04
C CYS A 80 -27.58 2.26 -16.23
N ILE A 81 -28.84 2.34 -16.72
CA ILE A 81 -29.24 3.33 -17.74
C ILE A 81 -29.01 4.75 -17.22
N GLU A 82 -29.52 5.05 -16.04
CA GLU A 82 -29.42 6.38 -15.44
C GLU A 82 -27.95 6.76 -15.17
N LEU A 83 -27.07 5.79 -14.88
CA LEU A 83 -25.62 6.01 -14.84
C LEU A 83 -25.04 6.36 -16.22
N GLN A 84 -25.35 5.56 -17.25
CA GLN A 84 -24.89 5.81 -18.62
C GLN A 84 -25.38 7.17 -19.16
N GLU A 85 -26.58 7.58 -18.77
CA GLU A 85 -27.17 8.88 -19.12
C GLU A 85 -26.59 10.04 -18.28
N SER A 86 -26.27 9.83 -16.99
CA SER A 86 -25.83 10.90 -16.08
C SER A 86 -24.31 11.12 -16.03
N PHE A 87 -23.51 10.11 -16.39
CA PHE A 87 -22.05 10.20 -16.47
C PHE A 87 -21.53 10.16 -17.93
N GLY A 88 -22.38 9.80 -18.89
CA GLY A 88 -21.98 9.61 -20.29
C GLY A 88 -20.98 8.46 -20.47
N ASN A 89 -20.09 8.59 -21.46
CA ASN A 89 -18.90 7.73 -21.58
C ASN A 89 -17.83 8.19 -20.57
N LEU A 90 -18.05 7.92 -19.28
CA LEU A 90 -17.05 8.16 -18.24
C LEU A 90 -15.89 7.17 -18.42
N ASP A 91 -14.82 7.64 -19.06
CA ASP A 91 -13.63 6.85 -19.40
C ASP A 91 -12.71 6.69 -18.17
N VAL A 92 -13.12 5.78 -17.28
CA VAL A 92 -12.41 5.45 -16.04
C VAL A 92 -12.17 3.94 -15.92
N SER A 93 -11.19 3.56 -15.11
CA SER A 93 -10.87 2.15 -14.87
C SER A 93 -12.07 1.39 -14.28
N PRO A 94 -12.20 0.07 -14.57
CA PRO A 94 -13.29 -0.75 -14.03
C PRO A 94 -13.43 -0.69 -12.51
N ASP A 95 -12.31 -0.63 -11.78
CA ASP A 95 -12.32 -0.55 -10.32
C ASP A 95 -12.86 0.80 -9.81
N VAL A 96 -12.46 1.91 -10.45
CA VAL A 96 -12.99 3.25 -10.12
C VAL A 96 -14.48 3.35 -10.50
N PHE A 97 -14.89 2.73 -11.61
CA PHE A 97 -16.29 2.63 -11.98
C PHE A 97 -17.09 1.86 -10.93
N ALA A 98 -16.64 0.67 -10.52
CA ALA A 98 -17.27 -0.14 -9.49
C ALA A 98 -17.35 0.59 -8.13
N ALA A 99 -16.31 1.32 -7.74
CA ALA A 99 -16.35 2.18 -6.54
C ALA A 99 -17.40 3.31 -6.67
N THR A 100 -17.47 3.97 -7.83
CA THR A 100 -18.46 5.01 -8.15
C THR A 100 -19.89 4.47 -8.03
N LEU A 101 -20.14 3.24 -8.51
CA LEU A 101 -21.43 2.55 -8.37
C LEU A 101 -21.83 2.35 -6.90
N LYS A 102 -20.90 1.87 -6.07
CA LYS A 102 -21.13 1.66 -4.64
C LYS A 102 -21.45 2.97 -3.92
N VAL A 103 -20.85 4.10 -4.30
CA VAL A 103 -21.19 5.43 -3.75
C VAL A 103 -22.58 5.90 -4.20
N LYS A 104 -22.95 5.72 -5.47
CA LYS A 104 -24.32 6.01 -5.95
C LYS A 104 -25.38 5.19 -5.19
N GLY A 105 -25.05 3.96 -4.80
CA GLY A 105 -25.92 3.07 -4.04
C GLY A 105 -26.11 3.42 -2.55
N MET A 106 -25.48 4.47 -2.04
CA MET A 106 -25.62 4.90 -0.63
C MET A 106 -26.92 5.67 -0.40
N ASP A 107 -27.57 5.45 0.75
CA ASP A 107 -28.81 6.17 1.15
C ASP A 107 -28.66 7.70 1.20
N SER A 108 -27.43 8.20 1.37
CA SER A 108 -27.10 9.63 1.36
C SER A 108 -26.88 10.22 -0.05
N PHE A 109 -26.94 9.41 -1.12
CA PHE A 109 -26.83 9.89 -2.49
C PHE A 109 -28.18 10.43 -3.01
N VAL A 110 -28.25 11.72 -3.32
CA VAL A 110 -29.40 12.34 -4.00
C VAL A 110 -28.96 12.80 -5.39
N ALA A 111 -29.46 12.14 -6.44
CA ALA A 111 -28.99 12.32 -7.81
C ALA A 111 -29.06 13.78 -8.30
N ALA A 112 -30.12 14.51 -7.93
CA ALA A 112 -30.31 15.92 -8.30
C ALA A 112 -29.23 16.86 -7.73
N ASP A 113 -28.61 16.47 -6.61
CA ASP A 113 -27.71 17.33 -5.83
C ASP A 113 -26.23 16.87 -5.90
N HIS A 114 -25.98 15.55 -6.05
CA HIS A 114 -24.65 14.96 -5.87
C HIS A 114 -23.99 14.42 -7.16
N GLN A 115 -24.73 14.31 -8.27
CA GLN A 115 -24.25 13.67 -9.51
C GLN A 115 -22.96 14.31 -10.07
N THR A 116 -22.89 15.65 -10.12
CA THR A 116 -21.69 16.37 -10.59
C THR A 116 -20.48 16.10 -9.71
N ALA A 117 -20.66 16.18 -8.39
CA ALA A 117 -19.58 15.96 -7.41
C ALA A 117 -18.99 14.55 -7.51
N LEU A 118 -19.85 13.54 -7.70
CA LEU A 118 -19.41 12.15 -7.91
C LEU A 118 -18.72 11.95 -9.27
N THR A 119 -19.11 12.69 -10.31
CA THR A 119 -18.46 12.66 -11.63
C THR A 119 -17.04 13.22 -11.57
N GLU A 120 -16.86 14.37 -10.91
CA GLU A 120 -15.54 14.97 -10.69
C GLU A 120 -14.65 14.08 -9.81
N ALA A 121 -15.21 13.52 -8.73
CA ALA A 121 -14.55 12.59 -7.84
C ALA A 121 -14.04 11.33 -8.57
N ALA A 122 -14.87 10.72 -9.44
CA ALA A 122 -14.47 9.55 -10.22
C ALA A 122 -13.37 9.89 -11.24
N THR A 123 -13.45 11.05 -11.89
CA THR A 123 -12.42 11.53 -12.83
C THR A 123 -11.09 11.75 -12.12
N LEU A 124 -11.12 12.38 -10.94
CA LEU A 124 -9.95 12.57 -10.09
C LEU A 124 -9.36 11.23 -9.62
N ALA A 125 -10.19 10.35 -9.08
CA ALA A 125 -9.78 9.03 -8.62
C ALA A 125 -9.10 8.23 -9.73
N ASN A 126 -9.62 8.25 -10.96
CA ASN A 126 -9.00 7.59 -12.10
C ASN A 126 -7.56 8.09 -12.41
N SER A 127 -7.30 9.39 -12.21
CA SER A 127 -5.97 9.97 -12.44
C SER A 127 -4.94 9.64 -11.35
N LEU A 128 -5.40 9.43 -10.12
CA LEU A 128 -4.55 9.11 -8.96
C LEU A 128 -4.34 7.59 -8.87
N LEU A 129 -5.43 6.83 -8.93
CA LEU A 129 -5.52 5.37 -8.84
C LEU A 129 -5.23 4.69 -10.19
N THR A 130 -4.11 5.07 -10.79
CA THR A 130 -3.50 4.37 -11.93
C THR A 130 -2.33 3.52 -11.43
N ASP A 131 -2.14 2.33 -11.99
CA ASP A 131 -0.98 1.48 -11.69
C ASP A 131 0.34 2.19 -12.04
N ARG A 132 1.34 2.07 -11.17
CA ARG A 132 2.66 2.71 -11.33
C ARG A 132 3.77 1.67 -11.34
N SER A 133 4.78 1.89 -12.18
CA SER A 133 6.09 1.27 -12.04
C SER A 133 7.10 2.38 -11.80
N ILE A 134 7.80 2.34 -10.66
CA ILE A 134 8.72 3.39 -10.21
C ILE A 134 10.13 2.80 -10.19
N THR A 135 10.92 3.15 -11.21
CA THR A 135 12.33 2.74 -11.38
C THR A 135 13.29 3.92 -11.23
N SER A 136 12.77 5.14 -11.35
CA SER A 136 13.51 6.40 -11.40
C SER A 136 12.68 7.56 -10.82
N THR A 137 13.35 8.68 -10.51
CA THR A 137 12.68 9.91 -10.02
C THR A 137 11.58 10.43 -10.94
N THR A 138 11.71 10.24 -12.26
CA THR A 138 10.71 10.70 -13.24
C THR A 138 9.43 9.86 -13.27
N ASP A 139 9.44 8.69 -12.64
CA ASP A 139 8.30 7.79 -12.57
C ASP A 139 7.39 8.10 -11.37
N LEU A 140 7.85 8.95 -10.44
CA LEU A 140 7.05 9.42 -9.31
C LEU A 140 5.86 10.27 -9.81
N PRO A 141 4.63 9.97 -9.36
CA PRO A 141 3.47 10.81 -9.67
C PRO A 141 3.55 12.16 -8.96
N SER A 142 2.82 13.15 -9.48
CA SER A 142 2.62 14.43 -8.79
C SER A 142 2.04 14.21 -7.40
N SER A 143 2.63 14.85 -6.39
CA SER A 143 2.21 14.66 -5.00
C SER A 143 0.90 15.37 -4.67
N VAL A 144 0.02 14.68 -3.95
CA VAL A 144 -1.15 15.23 -3.27
C VAL A 144 -0.72 15.77 -1.91
N THR A 145 -1.29 16.92 -1.52
CA THR A 145 -1.01 17.66 -0.27
C THR A 145 -2.32 18.25 0.26
N VAL A 146 -2.31 18.84 1.46
CA VAL A 146 -3.50 19.54 2.00
C VAL A 146 -4.04 20.62 1.04
N ASP A 147 -3.15 21.36 0.37
CA ASP A 147 -3.51 22.40 -0.60
C ASP A 147 -4.27 21.83 -1.81
N SER A 148 -4.05 20.55 -2.15
CA SER A 148 -4.77 19.89 -3.25
C SER A 148 -6.28 19.82 -3.02
N PHE A 149 -6.74 19.84 -1.77
CA PHE A 149 -8.17 19.78 -1.42
C PHE A 149 -8.95 21.07 -1.75
N THR A 150 -8.25 22.11 -2.22
CA THR A 150 -8.88 23.31 -2.80
C THR A 150 -9.31 23.13 -4.26
N ALA A 151 -8.90 22.05 -4.93
CA ALA A 151 -9.22 21.77 -6.33
C ALA A 151 -10.53 20.98 -6.51
N SER A 152 -11.14 21.10 -7.69
CA SER A 152 -12.32 20.32 -8.11
C SER A 152 -12.12 18.81 -7.95
N GLY A 153 -13.20 18.09 -7.67
CA GLY A 153 -13.17 16.64 -7.38
C GLY A 153 -12.74 16.24 -5.96
N TYR A 154 -12.02 17.08 -5.20
CA TYR A 154 -11.68 16.77 -3.80
C TYR A 154 -12.84 17.14 -2.86
N ASN A 155 -13.86 16.28 -2.83
CA ASN A 155 -15.11 16.44 -2.08
C ASN A 155 -15.43 15.20 -1.22
N ILE A 156 -16.54 15.24 -0.45
CA ILE A 156 -16.98 14.09 0.36
C ILE A 156 -17.27 12.84 -0.52
N ALA A 157 -17.78 13.01 -1.74
CA ALA A 157 -17.99 11.89 -2.67
C ALA A 157 -16.68 11.16 -3.02
N PHE A 158 -15.57 11.89 -3.17
CA PHE A 158 -14.25 11.32 -3.46
C PHE A 158 -13.72 10.45 -2.33
N VAL A 159 -13.81 10.88 -1.07
CA VAL A 159 -13.33 10.05 0.05
C VAL A 159 -14.20 8.82 0.25
N ASN A 160 -15.52 8.92 0.03
CA ASN A 160 -16.40 7.75 -0.03
C ASN A 160 -16.02 6.82 -1.18
N LEU A 161 -15.67 7.34 -2.36
CA LEU A 161 -15.20 6.54 -3.49
C LEU A 161 -13.88 5.82 -3.16
N LEU A 162 -12.90 6.50 -2.55
CA LEU A 162 -11.66 5.88 -2.07
C LEU A 162 -11.95 4.73 -1.10
N SER A 163 -12.90 4.89 -0.18
CA SER A 163 -13.37 3.83 0.71
C SER A 163 -13.94 2.64 -0.06
N LYS A 164 -14.89 2.89 -0.97
CA LYS A 164 -15.55 1.85 -1.78
C LYS A 164 -14.62 1.16 -2.79
N TYR A 165 -13.49 1.78 -3.11
CA TYR A 165 -12.39 1.24 -3.90
C TYR A 165 -11.48 0.30 -3.08
N GLY A 166 -11.41 0.47 -1.76
CA GLY A 166 -10.46 -0.23 -0.87
C GLY A 166 -9.20 0.57 -0.53
N ALA A 167 -9.08 1.82 -1.00
CA ALA A 167 -7.89 2.66 -0.83
C ALA A 167 -7.59 3.09 0.62
N ILE A 168 -8.45 2.72 1.57
CA ILE A 168 -8.37 3.02 3.01
C ILE A 168 -8.42 1.69 3.82
N GLY A 169 -8.11 0.55 3.18
CA GLY A 169 -8.17 -0.78 3.80
C GLY A 169 -9.59 -1.24 4.13
N GLU A 170 -9.70 -2.44 4.72
CA GLU A 170 -10.99 -3.11 4.98
C GLU A 170 -11.93 -2.28 5.89
N ASN A 171 -11.38 -1.66 6.94
CA ASN A 171 -12.14 -0.81 7.87
C ASN A 171 -12.43 0.60 7.34
N GLY A 172 -12.04 0.92 6.10
CA GLY A 172 -12.18 2.25 5.49
C GLY A 172 -13.60 2.80 5.59
N ASP A 173 -14.61 1.95 5.38
CA ASP A 173 -16.02 2.35 5.44
C ASP A 173 -16.47 2.80 6.84
N ALA A 174 -15.98 2.14 7.89
CA ALA A 174 -16.27 2.52 9.27
C ALA A 174 -15.53 3.82 9.64
N LEU A 175 -14.27 3.93 9.26
CA LEU A 175 -13.45 5.13 9.47
C LEU A 175 -14.05 6.37 8.79
N VAL A 176 -14.48 6.21 7.54
CA VAL A 176 -15.07 7.29 6.74
C VAL A 176 -16.42 7.74 7.30
N ALA A 177 -17.23 6.81 7.81
CA ALA A 177 -18.50 7.14 8.47
C ALA A 177 -18.32 7.86 9.82
N GLU A 178 -17.19 7.68 10.50
CA GLU A 178 -16.86 8.35 11.76
C GLU A 178 -16.21 9.74 11.54
N ILE A 179 -15.39 9.88 10.49
CA ILE A 179 -14.62 11.09 10.20
C ILE A 179 -15.38 12.09 9.32
N LEU A 180 -16.16 11.64 8.32
CA LEU A 180 -16.83 12.56 7.39
C LEU A 180 -18.23 12.93 7.88
N THR A 181 -18.49 14.23 7.95
CA THR A 181 -19.83 14.80 8.13
C THR A 181 -20.11 15.79 7.00
N GLY A 182 -21.35 15.86 6.52
CA GLY A 182 -21.75 16.76 5.42
C GLY A 182 -22.44 16.06 4.24
N ALA A 183 -22.70 16.81 3.18
CA ALA A 183 -23.28 16.35 1.93
C ALA A 183 -22.18 15.96 0.90
N MET A 184 -22.48 15.05 -0.03
CA MET A 184 -21.44 14.50 -0.93
C MET A 184 -20.76 15.55 -1.83
N ASN A 185 -21.44 16.67 -2.09
CA ASN A 185 -20.94 17.81 -2.85
C ASN A 185 -20.16 18.85 -2.02
N ASP A 186 -20.08 18.69 -0.69
CA ASP A 186 -19.26 19.56 0.15
C ASP A 186 -17.77 19.34 -0.18
N THR A 187 -17.02 20.43 -0.32
CA THR A 187 -15.57 20.36 -0.57
C THR A 187 -14.84 19.86 0.67
N LEU A 188 -13.73 19.13 0.50
CA LEU A 188 -12.92 18.71 1.65
C LEU A 188 -12.27 19.90 2.37
N TYR A 189 -12.03 21.01 1.66
CA TYR A 189 -11.46 22.22 2.25
C TYR A 189 -12.45 22.99 3.15
N GLU A 190 -13.71 23.11 2.74
CA GLU A 190 -14.74 23.79 3.53
C GLU A 190 -15.42 22.88 4.56
N ASN A 191 -15.09 21.57 4.55
CA ASN A 191 -15.48 20.63 5.59
C ASN A 191 -14.76 20.96 6.91
N GLY A 192 -15.43 21.77 7.73
CA GLY A 192 -14.87 22.36 8.94
C GLY A 192 -14.46 21.39 10.05
N ASP A 193 -14.70 20.09 9.93
CA ASP A 193 -14.20 19.08 10.88
C ASP A 193 -12.98 18.29 10.36
N LEU A 194 -12.77 18.19 9.04
CA LEU A 194 -11.61 17.48 8.50
C LEU A 194 -10.33 18.35 8.53
N LEU A 195 -10.42 19.61 8.11
CA LEU A 195 -9.28 20.55 8.10
C LEU A 195 -9.08 21.33 9.40
N SER A 196 -9.99 21.25 10.37
CA SER A 196 -9.76 21.81 11.72
C SER A 196 -8.87 20.92 12.60
N LYS A 197 -8.38 19.81 12.05
CA LYS A 197 -7.48 18.83 12.65
C LYS A 197 -6.07 18.94 12.02
N PRO A 198 -5.28 19.99 12.33
CA PRO A 198 -4.02 20.29 11.63
C PRO A 198 -2.87 19.31 11.93
N SER A 199 -3.05 18.34 12.83
CA SER A 199 -2.01 17.41 13.28
C SER A 199 -2.50 15.96 13.24
N THR A 200 -1.59 15.02 12.96
CA THR A 200 -1.83 13.57 13.14
C THR A 200 -2.33 13.23 14.54
N ALA A 201 -1.95 14.00 15.56
CA ALA A 201 -2.43 13.84 16.93
C ALA A 201 -3.97 13.96 17.04
N ASN A 202 -4.62 14.72 16.15
CA ASN A 202 -6.07 14.89 16.13
C ASN A 202 -6.82 13.66 15.60
N TYR A 203 -6.14 12.74 14.91
CA TYR A 203 -6.75 11.55 14.31
C TYR A 203 -6.52 10.27 15.11
N LEU A 204 -5.72 10.31 16.19
CA LEU A 204 -5.38 9.15 17.02
C LEU A 204 -6.61 8.46 17.64
N GLY A 205 -7.68 9.22 17.91
CA GLY A 205 -8.94 8.67 18.42
C GLY A 205 -9.61 7.68 17.46
N TYR A 206 -9.39 7.83 16.15
CA TYR A 206 -9.95 6.97 15.10
C TYR A 206 -9.09 5.73 14.82
N LEU A 207 -7.91 5.59 15.46
CA LEU A 207 -7.00 4.48 15.19
C LEU A 207 -7.65 3.13 15.53
N ALA A 208 -8.41 3.04 16.62
CA ALA A 208 -9.15 1.83 16.98
C ALA A 208 -10.16 1.40 15.90
N THR A 209 -10.84 2.37 15.27
CA THR A 209 -11.78 2.14 14.17
C THR A 209 -11.04 1.67 12.92
N TYR A 210 -9.90 2.28 12.59
CA TYR A 210 -9.09 1.91 11.43
C TYR A 210 -8.44 0.51 11.55
N THR A 211 -7.92 0.15 12.72
CA THR A 211 -7.22 -1.12 12.96
C THR A 211 -8.14 -2.28 13.34
N GLY A 212 -9.44 -2.03 13.56
CA GLY A 212 -10.38 -3.01 14.09
C GLY A 212 -10.25 -3.28 15.59
N GLY A 213 -9.43 -2.53 16.33
CA GLY A 213 -9.38 -2.56 17.79
C GLY A 213 -8.06 -2.18 18.45
N ALA A 214 -6.96 -2.11 17.72
CA ALA A 214 -5.68 -1.65 18.25
C ALA A 214 -5.63 -0.12 18.31
N SER A 215 -5.28 0.42 19.48
CA SER A 215 -5.06 1.85 19.68
C SER A 215 -3.76 2.10 20.42
N PHE A 216 -3.35 3.36 20.48
CA PHE A 216 -2.53 3.78 21.62
C PHE A 216 -3.39 3.64 22.89
N GLY A 217 -2.85 3.02 23.95
CA GLY A 217 -3.51 2.91 25.25
C GLY A 217 -3.49 4.27 25.99
N ASP A 218 -3.32 4.25 27.31
CA ASP A 218 -3.04 5.46 28.12
C ASP A 218 -1.65 6.11 27.82
N ILE A 219 -1.07 5.84 26.65
CA ILE A 219 0.04 6.64 26.09
C ILE A 219 -0.53 8.03 25.85
N ASP A 220 -0.11 8.91 26.75
CA ASP A 220 -0.57 10.27 26.97
C ASP A 220 -1.14 10.93 25.71
N SER A 221 -2.41 11.36 25.76
CA SER A 221 -3.00 12.21 24.72
C SER A 221 -2.35 13.60 24.66
N THR A 222 -1.41 13.88 25.57
CA THR A 222 -0.47 15.02 25.52
C THR A 222 0.89 14.68 24.86
N SER A 223 1.09 13.46 24.37
CA SER A 223 2.34 13.01 23.76
C SER A 223 2.63 13.73 22.44
N THR A 224 3.52 14.72 22.51
CA THR A 224 3.98 15.50 21.35
C THR A 224 4.85 14.74 20.34
N VAL A 225 5.09 13.44 20.56
CA VAL A 225 5.85 12.57 19.63
C VAL A 225 5.01 12.23 18.38
N LEU A 226 3.69 12.10 18.55
CA LEU A 226 2.72 11.77 17.50
C LEU A 226 2.11 13.02 16.82
N ASP A 227 2.71 14.20 17.05
CA ASP A 227 2.27 15.50 16.54
C ASP A 227 3.08 15.90 15.29
N LEU A 228 2.64 15.41 14.13
CA LEU A 228 3.09 15.80 12.81
C LEU A 228 2.02 16.67 12.14
N GLN A 229 2.39 17.85 11.67
CA GLN A 229 1.44 18.75 10.99
C GLN A 229 1.05 18.17 9.63
N ILE A 230 -0.24 18.14 9.32
CA ILE A 230 -0.79 17.56 8.08
C ILE A 230 -0.24 18.28 6.84
N ASP A 231 -0.03 19.60 6.92
CA ASP A 231 0.59 20.43 5.87
C ASP A 231 2.01 19.99 5.49
N ASN A 232 2.71 19.25 6.36
CA ASN A 232 4.03 18.69 6.11
C ASN A 232 3.99 17.23 5.59
N ILE A 233 2.79 16.70 5.33
CA ILE A 233 2.58 15.37 4.75
C ILE A 233 2.25 15.51 3.27
N SER A 234 2.89 14.70 2.44
CA SER A 234 2.62 14.62 1.00
C SER A 234 2.54 13.17 0.56
N VAL A 235 1.71 12.88 -0.43
CA VAL A 235 1.46 11.51 -0.93
C VAL A 235 1.68 11.46 -2.44
N SER A 236 2.45 10.49 -2.91
CA SER A 236 2.61 10.10 -4.31
C SER A 236 1.77 8.84 -4.58
N PRO A 237 0.55 8.96 -5.14
CA PRO A 237 -0.42 7.87 -5.16
C PRO A 237 -0.37 6.99 -6.42
N GLY A 238 -0.78 5.74 -6.27
CA GLY A 238 -1.09 4.80 -7.35
C GLY A 238 -2.21 3.83 -6.96
N ALA A 239 -2.72 3.05 -7.92
CA ALA A 239 -3.55 1.89 -7.60
C ALA A 239 -2.66 0.77 -7.05
N ASN A 240 -2.04 -0.01 -7.93
CA ASN A 240 -0.90 -0.86 -7.57
C ASN A 240 0.42 -0.10 -7.81
N ILE A 241 1.45 -0.36 -7.01
CA ILE A 241 2.78 0.22 -7.20
C ILE A 241 3.85 -0.88 -7.26
N VAL A 242 4.54 -0.96 -8.39
CA VAL A 242 5.76 -1.77 -8.54
C VAL A 242 6.98 -0.88 -8.38
N LEU A 243 7.75 -1.09 -7.31
CA LEU A 243 9.02 -0.41 -7.06
C LEU A 243 10.18 -1.24 -7.65
N GLY A 244 11.07 -0.60 -8.39
CA GLY A 244 12.28 -1.23 -8.91
C GLY A 244 12.11 -1.99 -10.25
N SER A 245 13.21 -2.55 -10.74
CA SER A 245 13.23 -3.45 -11.89
C SER A 245 13.97 -4.76 -11.59
N SER A 246 13.35 -5.90 -11.89
CA SER A 246 13.96 -7.24 -11.77
C SER A 246 15.14 -7.48 -12.72
N THR A 247 15.46 -6.51 -13.57
CA THR A 247 16.55 -6.59 -14.55
C THR A 247 17.72 -5.63 -14.29
N ALA A 248 17.54 -4.61 -13.43
CA ALA A 248 18.56 -3.63 -13.08
C ALA A 248 18.23 -2.89 -11.78
N ASP A 249 19.26 -2.57 -11.00
CA ASP A 249 19.12 -1.75 -9.80
C ASP A 249 18.49 -0.38 -10.14
N SER A 250 17.52 0.05 -9.34
CA SER A 250 16.73 1.26 -9.54
C SER A 250 17.10 2.35 -8.52
N SER A 251 16.95 3.63 -8.89
CA SER A 251 17.38 4.76 -8.05
C SER A 251 16.41 5.93 -8.16
N VAL A 252 15.88 6.38 -7.02
CA VAL A 252 14.85 7.42 -6.92
C VAL A 252 15.32 8.53 -5.97
N GLU A 253 15.43 9.75 -6.47
CA GLU A 253 15.85 10.92 -5.68
C GLU A 253 14.62 11.58 -5.01
N VAL A 254 14.51 11.50 -3.69
CA VAL A 254 13.39 12.09 -2.92
C VAL A 254 13.78 13.36 -2.14
N SER A 255 15.01 13.85 -2.29
CA SER A 255 15.57 15.01 -1.58
C SER A 255 14.73 16.30 -1.69
N SER A 256 14.02 16.51 -2.80
CA SER A 256 13.12 17.66 -2.99
C SER A 256 11.76 17.53 -2.29
N LEU A 257 11.34 16.30 -1.99
CA LEU A 257 10.10 15.96 -1.30
C LEU A 257 10.31 15.96 0.23
N LEU A 258 11.51 15.57 0.67
CA LEU A 258 11.92 15.50 2.07
C LEU A 258 13.12 16.41 2.41
N PRO A 259 13.09 17.72 2.06
CA PRO A 259 14.18 18.63 2.36
C PRO A 259 14.19 19.02 3.84
N LYS A 260 15.41 19.28 4.35
CA LYS A 260 15.70 19.65 5.74
C LYS A 260 14.70 20.65 6.31
N ALA A 261 14.25 20.38 7.52
CA ALA A 261 13.35 21.24 8.27
C ALA A 261 13.99 22.62 8.47
N ALA A 262 13.16 23.66 8.43
CA ALA A 262 13.62 25.03 8.62
C ALA A 262 14.15 25.29 10.05
N GLN A 263 13.71 24.49 11.01
CA GLN A 263 14.14 24.48 12.41
C GLN A 263 14.05 23.06 12.96
N ASP A 264 14.92 22.73 13.91
CA ASP A 264 14.82 21.50 14.71
C ASP A 264 13.67 21.62 15.73
N HIS A 265 12.45 21.40 15.25
CA HIS A 265 11.23 21.44 16.05
C HIS A 265 10.13 20.62 15.36
N ARG A 266 9.35 19.85 16.14
CA ARG A 266 8.36 18.88 15.63
C ARG A 266 7.40 19.41 14.55
N GLY A 267 6.98 20.68 14.68
CA GLY A 267 6.09 21.35 13.72
C GLY A 267 6.68 21.58 12.32
N PHE A 268 7.97 21.33 12.10
CA PHE A 268 8.62 21.35 10.79
C PHE A 268 9.03 19.97 10.29
N ARG A 269 8.73 18.90 11.05
CA ARG A 269 8.98 17.52 10.61
C ARG A 269 8.12 17.18 9.40
N LYS A 270 8.58 16.29 8.53
CA LYS A 270 7.92 15.97 7.24
C LYS A 270 7.73 14.49 7.00
N ALA A 271 6.69 14.13 6.28
CA ALA A 271 6.51 12.79 5.74
C ALA A 271 6.18 12.83 4.24
N HIS A 272 6.78 11.93 3.49
CA HIS A 272 6.42 11.68 2.10
C HIS A 272 6.04 10.22 1.96
N VAL A 273 4.81 9.97 1.53
CA VAL A 273 4.25 8.64 1.36
C VAL A 273 4.23 8.30 -0.12
N ILE A 274 4.89 7.22 -0.53
CA ILE A 274 4.55 6.55 -1.79
C ILE A 274 3.46 5.54 -1.44
N GLY A 275 2.25 5.76 -1.95
CA GLY A 275 1.03 5.10 -1.46
C GLY A 275 0.30 4.33 -2.55
N ALA A 276 0.24 3.01 -2.44
CA ALA A 276 -0.62 2.17 -3.25
C ALA A 276 -2.00 2.05 -2.59
N ALA A 277 -3.07 2.28 -3.35
CA ALA A 277 -4.45 2.04 -2.93
C ALA A 277 -4.87 0.57 -3.00
N LYS A 278 -3.97 -0.29 -3.47
CA LYS A 278 -4.01 -1.75 -3.42
C LYS A 278 -2.61 -2.22 -3.00
N ASP A 279 -1.96 -3.03 -3.83
CA ASP A 279 -0.69 -3.68 -3.51
C ASP A 279 0.53 -2.82 -3.81
N MET A 280 1.58 -3.01 -3.00
CA MET A 280 2.93 -2.57 -3.31
C MET A 280 3.88 -3.76 -3.43
N THR A 281 4.59 -3.87 -4.55
CA THR A 281 5.60 -4.91 -4.78
C THR A 281 6.96 -4.30 -5.08
N VAL A 282 8.01 -4.75 -4.40
CA VAL A 282 9.40 -4.43 -4.74
C VAL A 282 9.98 -5.53 -5.62
N SER A 283 10.30 -5.17 -6.85
CA SER A 283 10.75 -6.07 -7.92
C SER A 283 12.17 -5.70 -8.34
N GLY A 284 13.18 -6.33 -7.72
CA GLY A 284 14.58 -5.96 -7.89
C GLY A 284 15.03 -4.85 -6.93
N ASN A 285 16.34 -4.61 -6.85
CA ASN A 285 16.90 -3.68 -5.87
C ASN A 285 16.49 -2.24 -6.17
N ILE A 286 16.13 -1.48 -5.13
CA ILE A 286 15.82 -0.06 -5.26
C ILE A 286 16.49 0.76 -4.15
N THR A 287 17.08 1.89 -4.55
CA THR A 287 17.63 2.90 -3.65
C THR A 287 16.80 4.18 -3.74
N PHE A 288 16.34 4.67 -2.59
CA PHE A 288 15.76 5.99 -2.43
C PHE A 288 16.82 6.92 -1.82
N THR A 289 17.30 7.89 -2.58
CA THR A 289 18.28 8.86 -2.12
C THR A 289 17.60 10.06 -1.49
N ASN A 290 18.03 10.42 -0.28
CA ASN A 290 17.81 11.73 0.30
C ASN A 290 19.15 12.34 0.74
N THR A 291 19.41 13.59 0.36
CA THR A 291 20.57 14.37 0.83
C THR A 291 20.36 15.03 2.20
N ASN A 292 19.12 15.00 2.72
CA ASN A 292 18.83 15.41 4.08
C ASN A 292 19.16 14.27 5.06
N ASP A 293 20.09 14.55 5.95
CA ASP A 293 20.64 13.63 6.95
C ASP A 293 20.15 13.90 8.39
N ALA A 294 19.26 14.88 8.57
CA ALA A 294 18.66 15.18 9.87
C ALA A 294 17.45 14.27 10.16
N GLU A 295 17.19 13.96 11.43
CA GLU A 295 16.06 13.13 11.87
C GLU A 295 14.72 13.90 11.93
N ASP A 296 14.51 14.77 10.94
CA ASP A 296 13.35 15.64 10.82
C ASP A 296 12.32 15.16 9.80
N HIS A 297 12.54 14.01 9.17
CA HIS A 297 11.72 13.56 8.06
C HIS A 297 11.59 12.04 7.98
N ALA A 298 10.55 11.55 7.30
CA ALA A 298 10.37 10.13 7.00
C ALA A 298 9.94 9.90 5.54
N LEU A 299 10.54 8.89 4.90
CA LEU A 299 9.99 8.26 3.70
C LEU A 299 9.10 7.10 4.13
N VAL A 300 7.87 7.06 3.63
CA VAL A 300 6.90 6.00 3.90
C VAL A 300 6.58 5.29 2.59
N LEU A 301 6.65 3.96 2.59
CA LEU A 301 6.21 3.10 1.49
C LEU A 301 5.00 2.30 2.00
N GLY A 302 3.80 2.62 1.52
CA GLY A 302 2.55 2.09 2.06
C GLY A 302 1.66 1.46 1.00
N ALA A 303 1.11 0.29 1.32
CA ALA A 303 0.01 -0.35 0.59
C ALA A 303 -1.26 -0.29 1.44
N ALA A 304 -2.43 -0.09 0.81
CA ALA A 304 -3.72 -0.23 1.47
C ALA A 304 -4.14 -1.71 1.58
N ASP A 305 -3.54 -2.58 0.76
CA ASP A 305 -3.66 -4.04 0.82
C ASP A 305 -2.28 -4.65 1.12
N ASP A 306 -1.68 -5.46 0.24
CA ASP A 306 -0.42 -6.19 0.51
C ASP A 306 0.87 -5.39 0.25
N PHE A 307 1.89 -5.60 1.08
CA PHE A 307 3.27 -5.12 0.86
C PHE A 307 4.26 -6.28 0.67
N MET A 308 4.83 -6.39 -0.53
CA MET A 308 5.64 -7.52 -0.99
C MET A 308 7.08 -7.11 -1.30
N LEU A 309 8.01 -7.37 -0.38
CA LEU A 309 9.45 -7.26 -0.59
C LEU A 309 10.09 -8.65 -0.55
N SER A 310 10.35 -9.22 -1.73
CA SER A 310 10.86 -10.59 -1.86
C SER A 310 12.05 -10.68 -2.81
N GLY A 311 13.16 -11.28 -2.36
CA GLY A 311 14.36 -11.55 -3.17
C GLY A 311 15.07 -10.31 -3.70
N SER A 312 14.80 -9.15 -3.09
CA SER A 312 15.19 -7.81 -3.55
C SER A 312 15.63 -6.98 -2.34
N ASN A 313 16.56 -6.04 -2.52
CA ASN A 313 17.01 -5.15 -1.45
C ASN A 313 16.36 -3.76 -1.55
N LEU A 314 16.05 -3.18 -0.39
CA LEU A 314 15.52 -1.82 -0.27
C LEU A 314 16.53 -0.95 0.50
N THR A 315 16.94 0.17 -0.09
CA THR A 315 17.81 1.15 0.58
C THR A 315 17.16 2.52 0.63
N TYR A 316 17.18 3.17 1.78
CA TYR A 316 16.90 4.59 1.94
C TYR A 316 18.13 5.29 2.54
N THR A 317 18.62 6.36 1.93
CA THR A 317 19.83 7.05 2.42
C THR A 317 19.55 8.16 3.43
N GLY A 318 18.28 8.58 3.56
CA GLY A 318 17.87 9.53 4.58
C GLY A 318 17.59 8.85 5.92
N SER A 319 17.06 9.62 6.87
CA SER A 319 16.99 9.22 8.27
C SER A 319 15.92 8.17 8.55
N ASN A 320 14.63 8.47 8.36
CA ASN A 320 13.58 7.53 8.78
C ASN A 320 12.90 6.85 7.59
N LEU A 321 12.83 5.52 7.62
CA LEU A 321 12.09 4.70 6.65
C LEU A 321 10.93 3.99 7.37
N ALA A 322 9.72 4.09 6.80
CA ALA A 322 8.55 3.35 7.28
C ALA A 322 7.93 2.51 6.15
N LEU A 323 7.54 1.28 6.47
CA LEU A 323 6.84 0.35 5.58
C LEU A 323 5.45 0.04 6.15
N GLY A 324 4.42 0.05 5.30
CA GLY A 324 3.03 -0.13 5.73
C GLY A 324 2.24 -1.06 4.81
N ALA A 325 1.39 -1.90 5.39
CA ALA A 325 0.38 -2.70 4.69
C ALA A 325 -0.97 -2.61 5.40
N GLY A 326 -2.04 -2.32 4.65
CA GLY A 326 -3.40 -2.18 5.15
C GLY A 326 -4.22 -3.48 5.10
N GLY A 327 -3.73 -4.51 4.39
CA GLY A 327 -4.35 -5.83 4.35
C GLY A 327 -4.47 -6.44 5.75
N THR A 328 -5.57 -7.12 6.03
CA THR A 328 -5.89 -7.77 7.31
C THR A 328 -5.56 -9.26 7.33
N GLU A 329 -5.25 -9.83 6.17
CA GLU A 329 -5.03 -11.26 5.97
C GLU A 329 -3.60 -11.73 6.33
N ALA A 330 -3.38 -13.04 6.22
CA ALA A 330 -2.12 -13.70 6.58
C ALA A 330 -0.93 -13.34 5.66
N ASP A 331 -1.20 -12.79 4.48
CA ASP A 331 -0.25 -12.39 3.45
C ASP A 331 0.11 -10.89 3.44
N SER A 332 -0.57 -10.07 4.24
CA SER A 332 -0.48 -8.59 4.27
C SER A 332 0.92 -7.99 4.15
N MET A 333 1.94 -8.52 4.84
CA MET A 333 3.32 -8.06 4.63
C MET A 333 4.33 -9.21 4.57
N TYR A 334 5.13 -9.23 3.51
CA TYR A 334 6.28 -10.12 3.35
C TYR A 334 7.59 -9.35 3.18
N LEU A 335 8.55 -9.60 4.09
CA LEU A 335 9.93 -9.13 4.02
C LEU A 335 10.85 -10.38 3.94
N VAL A 336 11.12 -10.86 2.72
CA VAL A 336 11.68 -12.20 2.48
C VAL A 336 12.92 -12.15 1.59
N ASN A 337 14.00 -12.85 1.99
CA ASN A 337 15.28 -12.90 1.26
C ASN A 337 15.78 -11.49 0.88
N THR A 338 15.81 -10.58 1.86
CA THR A 338 15.97 -9.14 1.64
C THR A 338 16.93 -8.50 2.65
N MET A 339 17.67 -7.51 2.19
CA MET A 339 18.31 -6.52 3.05
C MET A 339 17.53 -5.19 2.97
N ILE A 340 17.15 -4.66 4.13
CA ILE A 340 16.56 -3.33 4.26
C ILE A 340 17.59 -2.43 4.92
N THR A 341 18.05 -1.41 4.21
CA THR A 341 19.00 -0.41 4.71
C THR A 341 18.32 0.94 4.88
N THR A 342 18.52 1.59 6.01
CA THR A 342 18.10 2.98 6.27
C THR A 342 19.22 3.76 6.94
N GLY A 343 19.22 5.09 6.78
CA GLY A 343 20.20 5.96 7.44
C GLY A 343 20.00 5.97 8.95
N GLY A 344 18.78 6.21 9.41
CA GLY A 344 18.41 6.25 10.82
C GLY A 344 17.43 5.13 11.20
N ASN A 345 16.26 5.47 11.75
CA ASN A 345 15.25 4.51 12.23
C ASN A 345 14.52 3.75 11.10
N LEU A 346 14.04 2.54 11.42
CA LEU A 346 13.17 1.71 10.57
C LEU A 346 11.86 1.37 11.30
N ALA A 347 10.72 1.58 10.63
CA ALA A 347 9.42 1.06 11.05
C ALA A 347 8.82 0.13 9.98
N ALA A 348 8.16 -0.95 10.40
CA ALA A 348 7.35 -1.80 9.53
C ALA A 348 6.06 -2.21 10.25
N GLY A 349 4.90 -1.91 9.66
CA GLY A 349 3.59 -2.11 10.29
C GLY A 349 2.55 -2.71 9.34
N THR A 350 1.71 -3.61 9.85
CA THR A 350 0.61 -4.23 9.09
C THR A 350 -0.66 -4.40 9.95
N LEU A 351 -1.84 -4.31 9.31
CA LEU A 351 -3.13 -4.60 9.93
C LEU A 351 -3.47 -6.10 9.99
N GLY A 352 -2.65 -6.97 9.40
CA GLY A 352 -2.76 -8.43 9.42
C GLY A 352 -1.51 -9.08 10.00
N THR A 353 -0.81 -9.86 9.18
CA THR A 353 0.41 -10.61 9.56
C THR A 353 1.69 -10.03 8.93
N LEU A 354 2.74 -9.88 9.75
CA LEU A 354 4.11 -9.53 9.33
C LEU A 354 4.96 -10.80 9.20
N ASN A 355 5.25 -11.19 7.96
CA ASN A 355 6.05 -12.37 7.62
C ASN A 355 7.49 -11.97 7.25
N ILE A 356 8.46 -12.36 8.08
CA ILE A 356 9.88 -12.09 7.85
C ILE A 356 10.63 -13.42 7.69
N SER A 357 11.38 -13.58 6.60
CA SER A 357 12.16 -14.81 6.36
C SER A 357 13.49 -14.52 5.67
N THR A 358 14.60 -14.92 6.30
CA THR A 358 15.96 -14.68 5.80
C THR A 358 16.20 -13.20 5.45
N ALA A 359 16.04 -12.34 6.45
CA ALA A 359 16.17 -10.89 6.30
C ALA A 359 17.31 -10.29 7.13
N GLU A 360 17.87 -9.18 6.65
CA GLU A 360 18.84 -8.34 7.37
C GLU A 360 18.36 -6.89 7.40
N PHE A 361 18.22 -6.32 8.60
CA PHE A 361 17.88 -4.91 8.79
C PHE A 361 19.16 -4.15 9.18
N ASN A 362 19.62 -3.30 8.27
CA ASN A 362 20.85 -2.53 8.39
C ASN A 362 20.51 -1.07 8.73
N VAL A 363 20.53 -0.74 10.03
CA VAL A 363 19.85 0.43 10.62
C VAL A 363 20.87 1.28 11.39
N GLY A 364 20.78 2.61 11.25
CA GLY A 364 21.75 3.51 11.89
C GLY A 364 23.11 3.60 11.19
N ASN A 365 23.05 3.95 9.90
CA ASN A 365 24.18 4.12 8.97
C ASN A 365 24.33 5.55 8.41
N GLY A 366 23.46 6.48 8.78
CA GLY A 366 23.40 7.85 8.24
C GLY A 366 22.98 8.85 9.32
N GLY A 367 23.23 10.13 9.06
CA GLY A 367 23.14 11.19 10.07
C GLY A 367 24.50 11.47 10.73
N VAL A 368 24.91 12.74 10.71
CA VAL A 368 26.08 13.22 11.44
C VAL A 368 25.62 13.66 12.83
N ASP A 369 26.22 13.11 13.87
CA ASP A 369 25.95 13.43 15.29
C ASP A 369 24.51 13.18 15.79
N SER A 370 23.70 12.34 15.13
CA SER A 370 22.39 11.94 15.67
C SER A 370 22.49 10.82 16.72
N ASP A 371 21.43 10.69 17.52
CA ASP A 371 21.27 9.72 18.59
C ASP A 371 21.14 8.27 18.08
N SER A 372 20.92 7.33 19.01
CA SER A 372 20.85 5.91 18.67
C SER A 372 19.55 5.58 17.93
N ASP A 373 19.67 4.77 16.89
CA ASP A 373 18.58 4.42 15.99
C ASP A 373 17.79 3.20 16.48
N ASN A 374 16.56 3.05 15.99
CA ASN A 374 15.61 2.07 16.51
C ASN A 374 14.90 1.31 15.38
N VAL A 375 14.45 0.09 15.69
CA VAL A 375 13.55 -0.70 14.84
C VAL A 375 12.21 -0.91 15.53
N TYR A 376 11.12 -0.55 14.84
CA TYR A 376 9.75 -0.76 15.29
C TYR A 376 9.02 -1.71 14.34
N LEU A 377 8.67 -2.91 14.82
CA LEU A 377 7.85 -3.86 14.08
C LEU A 377 6.47 -3.99 14.72
N TYR A 378 5.43 -3.86 13.92
CA TYR A 378 4.05 -4.01 14.33
C TYR A 378 3.29 -4.94 13.39
N ALA A 379 2.47 -5.81 13.95
CA ALA A 379 1.38 -6.48 13.23
C ALA A 379 0.15 -6.49 14.14
N ASN A 380 -1.05 -6.49 13.58
CA ASN A 380 -2.26 -6.63 14.39
C ASN A 380 -2.31 -8.05 15.01
N ASP A 381 -2.14 -9.07 14.17
CA ASP A 381 -2.33 -10.47 14.56
C ASP A 381 -1.03 -11.19 14.92
N LEU A 382 -0.06 -11.16 14.01
CA LEU A 382 1.10 -12.05 14.09
C LEU A 382 2.35 -11.42 13.51
N ILE A 383 3.42 -11.38 14.31
CA ILE A 383 4.79 -11.24 13.82
C ILE A 383 5.39 -12.65 13.70
N GLN A 384 5.61 -13.11 12.46
CA GLN A 384 6.11 -14.44 12.13
C GLN A 384 7.51 -14.33 11.52
N VAL A 385 8.55 -14.73 12.25
CA VAL A 385 9.95 -14.51 11.86
C VAL A 385 10.74 -15.81 11.75
N ASN A 386 11.40 -16.04 10.62
CA ASN A 386 12.31 -17.16 10.39
C ASN A 386 13.64 -16.71 9.80
N GLY A 387 14.59 -16.35 10.66
CA GLY A 387 15.87 -15.77 10.25
C GLY A 387 15.75 -14.26 10.04
N LEU A 388 16.04 -13.52 11.11
CA LEU A 388 16.20 -12.07 11.09
C LEU A 388 17.50 -11.73 11.82
N SER A 389 18.29 -10.88 11.18
CA SER A 389 19.51 -10.32 11.76
C SER A 389 19.51 -8.80 11.60
N PHE A 390 20.29 -8.14 12.46
CA PHE A 390 20.43 -6.70 12.46
C PHE A 390 21.90 -6.33 12.28
N SER A 391 22.15 -5.29 11.50
CA SER A 391 23.45 -4.67 11.28
C SER A 391 23.31 -3.14 11.28
N GLY A 392 24.42 -2.44 11.10
CA GLY A 392 24.52 -1.00 11.32
C GLY A 392 25.13 -0.66 12.68
N SER A 393 25.61 0.57 12.82
CA SER A 393 26.55 0.94 13.90
C SER A 393 25.91 1.48 15.18
N ARG A 394 24.61 1.80 15.16
CA ARG A 394 23.96 2.63 16.20
C ARG A 394 22.59 2.13 16.68
N LEU A 395 22.20 0.90 16.39
CA LEU A 395 20.92 0.34 16.86
C LEU A 395 20.88 0.22 18.40
N ASP A 396 20.01 1.00 19.05
CA ASP A 396 19.64 0.90 20.48
C ASP A 396 18.42 -0.01 20.64
N ASP A 397 17.21 0.43 20.26
CA ASP A 397 16.00 -0.30 20.64
C ASP A 397 15.47 -1.15 19.49
N VAL A 398 15.00 -2.37 19.82
CA VAL A 398 14.20 -3.20 18.92
C VAL A 398 12.86 -3.50 19.58
N TYR A 399 11.81 -2.91 19.04
CA TYR A 399 10.43 -3.06 19.49
C TYR A 399 9.66 -3.98 18.54
N MET A 400 8.96 -4.97 19.09
CA MET A 400 8.05 -5.84 18.33
C MET A 400 6.71 -5.98 19.08
N GLU A 401 5.60 -5.71 18.39
CA GLU A 401 4.25 -5.82 18.96
C GLU A 401 3.26 -6.48 17.98
N ALA A 402 2.54 -7.49 18.48
CA ALA A 402 1.38 -8.11 17.83
C ALA A 402 0.57 -8.95 18.82
N ILE A 403 -0.62 -9.45 18.46
CA ILE A 403 -1.32 -10.43 19.32
C ILE A 403 -0.40 -11.61 19.64
N THR A 404 0.29 -12.16 18.64
CA THR A 404 1.31 -13.21 18.80
C THR A 404 2.65 -12.78 18.21
N VAL A 405 3.74 -12.98 18.94
CA VAL A 405 5.10 -12.76 18.43
C VAL A 405 5.81 -14.11 18.37
N ASN A 406 6.14 -14.59 17.17
CA ASN A 406 6.69 -15.92 16.93
C ASN A 406 8.03 -15.86 16.19
N LEU A 407 9.12 -16.06 16.94
CA LEU A 407 10.49 -15.81 16.49
C LEU A 407 11.30 -17.10 16.39
N ASN A 408 11.85 -17.36 15.21
CA ASN A 408 12.83 -18.41 14.96
C ASN A 408 14.09 -17.86 14.30
N ASN A 409 15.26 -18.32 14.76
CA ASN A 409 16.57 -17.93 14.22
C ASN A 409 16.83 -16.40 14.21
N VAL A 410 16.32 -15.67 15.19
CA VAL A 410 16.52 -14.20 15.30
C VAL A 410 17.79 -13.89 16.08
N SER A 411 18.59 -12.92 15.61
CA SER A 411 19.84 -12.51 16.28
C SER A 411 19.84 -11.00 16.56
N PHE A 412 19.44 -10.62 17.78
CA PHE A 412 19.49 -9.24 18.26
C PHE A 412 20.94 -8.83 18.61
N PRO A 413 21.39 -7.59 18.31
CA PRO A 413 22.72 -7.13 18.69
C PRO A 413 22.92 -7.07 20.21
N SER A 414 24.15 -7.23 20.67
CA SER A 414 24.48 -7.20 22.11
C SER A 414 24.32 -5.83 22.76
N THR A 415 24.20 -4.76 21.97
CA THR A 415 23.91 -3.40 22.44
C THR A 415 22.43 -3.18 22.68
N ALA A 416 21.57 -3.96 22.02
CA ALA A 416 20.19 -3.56 21.81
C ALA A 416 19.28 -3.81 23.03
N ASP A 417 18.39 -2.87 23.30
CA ASP A 417 17.29 -3.02 24.26
C ASP A 417 16.04 -3.56 23.52
N VAL A 418 15.69 -4.82 23.79
CA VAL A 418 14.64 -5.52 23.05
C VAL A 418 13.34 -5.55 23.86
N ILE A 419 12.25 -5.07 23.28
CA ILE A 419 10.90 -5.13 23.86
C ILE A 419 10.02 -5.98 22.94
N LEU A 420 9.53 -7.11 23.46
CA LEU A 420 8.61 -8.01 22.77
C LEU A 420 7.26 -7.96 23.48
N LYS A 421 6.22 -7.46 22.80
CA LYS A 421 4.90 -7.22 23.37
C LYS A 421 3.87 -8.11 22.70
N SER A 422 3.10 -8.86 23.51
CA SER A 422 2.06 -9.77 23.02
C SER A 422 0.76 -9.60 23.81
N ARG A 423 -0.37 -10.08 23.27
CA ARG A 423 -1.70 -9.91 23.90
C ARG A 423 -1.72 -10.37 25.35
N ASP A 424 -1.10 -11.51 25.64
CA ASP A 424 -1.12 -12.12 26.96
C ASP A 424 0.19 -11.88 27.74
N GLY A 425 1.25 -11.39 27.09
CA GLY A 425 2.54 -11.08 27.73
C GLY A 425 3.25 -12.32 28.32
N THR A 426 2.93 -13.51 27.83
CA THR A 426 3.54 -14.78 28.25
C THR A 426 4.77 -15.12 27.40
N LEU A 427 5.70 -15.91 27.96
CA LEU A 427 6.96 -16.30 27.31
C LEU A 427 7.05 -17.83 27.16
N HIS A 428 7.35 -18.29 25.95
CA HIS A 428 7.46 -19.70 25.58
C HIS A 428 8.74 -19.95 24.78
N PHE A 429 9.29 -21.16 24.90
CA PHE A 429 10.53 -21.56 24.21
C PHE A 429 10.30 -22.80 23.35
N ASP A 430 11.06 -22.90 22.26
CA ASP A 430 11.09 -24.02 21.32
C ASP A 430 9.71 -24.39 20.72
N SER A 431 8.81 -23.40 20.68
CA SER A 431 7.41 -23.52 20.28
C SER A 431 7.12 -23.04 18.85
N TYR A 432 8.11 -22.65 18.04
CA TYR A 432 7.87 -21.96 16.76
C TYR A 432 6.94 -22.69 15.78
N SER A 433 7.01 -24.03 15.72
CA SER A 433 6.16 -24.87 14.86
C SER A 433 4.76 -25.15 15.42
N SER A 434 4.47 -24.72 16.65
CA SER A 434 3.17 -24.85 17.32
C SER A 434 3.07 -23.74 18.40
N PRO A 435 3.05 -22.45 18.00
CA PRO A 435 3.21 -21.34 18.92
C PRO A 435 2.02 -21.23 19.87
N THR A 436 2.29 -20.77 21.09
CA THR A 436 1.21 -20.32 21.99
C THR A 436 0.71 -18.97 21.49
N VAL A 437 -0.48 -18.99 20.89
CA VAL A 437 -1.23 -17.81 20.43
C VAL A 437 -1.44 -16.84 21.60
N GLY A 438 -1.20 -15.55 21.39
CA GLY A 438 -1.24 -14.52 22.43
C GLY A 438 0.08 -14.34 23.20
N GLY A 439 1.06 -15.24 23.01
CA GLY A 439 2.36 -15.22 23.69
C GLY A 439 3.52 -14.75 22.82
N VAL A 440 4.66 -14.52 23.47
CA VAL A 440 5.97 -14.44 22.80
C VAL A 440 6.59 -15.84 22.77
N ASN A 441 6.95 -16.30 21.58
CA ASN A 441 7.46 -17.63 21.30
C ASN A 441 8.89 -17.52 20.73
N LEU A 442 9.89 -18.08 21.41
CA LEU A 442 11.30 -17.97 21.06
C LEU A 442 11.90 -19.33 20.71
N THR A 443 12.42 -19.51 19.50
CA THR A 443 13.17 -20.71 19.07
C THR A 443 14.51 -20.28 18.45
N ASN A 444 15.63 -20.74 19.02
CA ASN A 444 16.98 -20.32 18.60
C ASN A 444 17.15 -18.78 18.43
N VAL A 445 16.54 -18.00 19.34
CA VAL A 445 16.67 -16.54 19.38
C VAL A 445 17.89 -16.17 20.21
N LYS A 446 18.65 -15.17 19.77
CA LYS A 446 19.90 -14.72 20.41
C LYS A 446 19.85 -13.25 20.79
N HIS A 447 20.54 -12.92 21.88
CA HIS A 447 20.98 -11.56 22.20
C HIS A 447 22.51 -11.56 22.25
N GLY A 448 23.14 -10.81 21.36
CA GLY A 448 24.57 -10.93 21.08
C GLY A 448 24.95 -12.37 20.67
N SER A 449 25.90 -12.96 21.38
CA SER A 449 26.32 -14.35 21.19
C SER A 449 25.49 -15.38 21.96
N THR A 450 24.60 -14.95 22.85
CA THR A 450 23.87 -15.82 23.79
C THR A 450 22.55 -16.27 23.20
N VAL A 451 22.36 -17.60 23.02
CA VAL A 451 21.04 -18.18 22.72
C VAL A 451 20.17 -18.09 23.97
N LEU A 452 19.02 -17.44 23.84
CA LEU A 452 18.06 -17.23 24.93
C LEU A 452 17.37 -18.56 25.29
N SER A 453 17.05 -18.69 26.58
CA SER A 453 16.37 -19.84 27.17
C SER A 453 15.73 -19.40 28.49
N SER A 454 14.90 -20.26 29.10
CA SER A 454 14.20 -19.93 30.35
C SER A 454 15.12 -19.53 31.52
N SER A 455 16.37 -20.00 31.56
CA SER A 455 17.36 -19.60 32.58
C SER A 455 17.87 -18.16 32.44
N HIS A 456 17.60 -17.51 31.31
CA HIS A 456 18.01 -16.12 31.04
C HIS A 456 16.92 -15.10 31.41
N PHE A 457 15.84 -15.52 32.07
CA PHE A 457 14.72 -14.66 32.48
C PHE A 457 14.41 -14.84 33.97
N ASP A 458 13.84 -13.80 34.59
CA ASP A 458 13.52 -13.75 36.02
C ASP A 458 12.34 -14.64 36.45
N GLY A 459 11.51 -15.06 35.50
CA GLY A 459 10.29 -15.82 35.77
C GLY A 459 9.15 -14.96 36.35
N GLY A 460 9.15 -13.66 36.04
CA GLY A 460 8.11 -12.73 36.45
C GLY A 460 6.69 -13.10 35.98
N PRO A 461 5.66 -12.39 36.46
CA PRO A 461 4.29 -12.60 36.00
C PRO A 461 4.13 -12.14 34.53
N ALA A 462 3.13 -12.67 33.85
CA ALA A 462 2.85 -12.32 32.46
C ALA A 462 2.71 -10.79 32.27
N GLY A 463 3.39 -10.27 31.25
CA GLY A 463 3.52 -8.83 31.00
C GLY A 463 4.66 -8.12 31.75
N HIS A 464 5.34 -8.80 32.67
CA HIS A 464 6.45 -8.27 33.48
C HIS A 464 7.56 -9.32 33.63
N ILE A 465 8.00 -9.92 32.52
CA ILE A 465 9.13 -10.86 32.50
C ILE A 465 10.33 -10.15 31.90
N ASP A 466 11.45 -10.16 32.63
CA ASP A 466 12.68 -9.46 32.26
C ASP A 466 13.86 -10.43 32.15
N SER A 467 14.76 -10.19 31.20
CA SER A 467 15.98 -10.98 31.06
C SER A 467 16.97 -10.68 32.19
N THR A 468 17.61 -11.71 32.72
CA THR A 468 18.74 -11.58 33.66
C THR A 468 20.03 -11.12 32.99
N ILE A 469 20.05 -11.01 31.66
CA ILE A 469 21.08 -10.33 30.88
C ILE A 469 20.88 -8.82 31.03
N SER A 470 21.91 -8.10 31.51
CA SER A 470 21.88 -6.64 31.66
C SER A 470 22.73 -5.95 30.61
N LEU A 471 22.19 -4.86 30.05
CA LEU A 471 22.94 -3.91 29.22
C LEU A 471 23.88 -3.05 30.08
N PRO A 472 24.88 -2.35 29.50
CA PRO A 472 25.81 -1.49 30.24
C PRO A 472 25.15 -0.38 31.07
N ASN A 473 23.95 0.05 30.67
CA ASN A 473 23.12 1.04 31.38
C ASN A 473 22.31 0.45 32.56
N GLY A 474 22.42 -0.86 32.81
CA GLY A 474 21.71 -1.56 33.89
C GLY A 474 20.28 -2.00 33.56
N LYS A 475 19.75 -1.69 32.37
CA LYS A 475 18.46 -2.23 31.90
C LYS A 475 18.57 -3.73 31.59
N SER A 476 17.46 -4.45 31.75
CA SER A 476 17.26 -5.80 31.20
C SER A 476 17.33 -5.75 29.66
N ALA A 477 18.14 -6.60 29.05
CA ALA A 477 18.39 -6.61 27.60
C ALA A 477 17.20 -7.07 26.75
N VAL A 478 16.35 -7.95 27.29
CA VAL A 478 15.10 -8.39 26.65
C VAL A 478 13.96 -8.32 27.66
N LYS A 479 12.85 -7.70 27.26
CA LYS A 479 11.66 -7.46 28.07
C LYS A 479 10.42 -8.00 27.39
N ILE A 480 9.65 -8.84 28.09
CA ILE A 480 8.36 -9.34 27.62
C ILE A 480 7.26 -8.51 28.25
N ARG A 481 6.38 -7.95 27.42
CA ARG A 481 5.31 -7.03 27.84
C ARG A 481 3.95 -7.48 27.33
N LYS A 482 2.89 -7.02 28.00
CA LYS A 482 1.51 -7.26 27.60
C LYS A 482 1.01 -6.07 26.75
N GLN A 483 0.14 -6.34 25.78
CA GLN A 483 -0.75 -5.31 25.21
C GLN A 483 -1.72 -4.78 26.28
N TYR A 484 -2.11 -3.51 26.13
CA TYR A 484 -2.98 -2.76 27.05
C TYR A 484 -4.28 -2.42 26.34
#